data_AF-A0A846BZF7-F1
#
_entry.id   AF-A0A846BZF7-F1
#
_cell.length_a   1.000
_cell.length_b   1.000
_cell.length_c   1.000
_cell.angle_alpha   90.00
_cell.angle_beta   90.00
_cell.angle_gamma   90.00
#
_symmetry.space_group_name_H-M   'P 1'
#
loop_
_entity.id
_entity.type
_entity.pdbx_description
1 polymer ?
#
loop_
_entity_poly.entity_id
_entity_poly.type
_entity_poly.pdbx_seq_one_letter_code
_entity_poly.pdbx_strand_id
1 'polypeptide(L)' 'MQIKAIKRGQTLEIWENLDIPDGQVVSIEILDPGTSQEQGKFGDSLEDFRRRYNIAELDLDIDDIFTDVRDKSLGREVVL' A
#
# COMPACT_ATOMS: atom_id res chain seq x y z
N MET A 1 -21.80 11.12 3.85
CA MET A 1 -22.62 10.06 4.49
C MET A 1 -22.02 8.72 4.10
N GLN A 2 -21.87 7.78 5.03
CA GLN A 2 -21.44 6.41 4.71
C GLN A 2 -22.67 5.50 4.81
N ILE A 3 -23.01 4.81 3.72
CA ILE A 3 -24.21 3.97 3.60
C ILE A 3 -23.75 2.54 3.40
N LYS A 4 -24.36 1.59 4.11
CA LYS A 4 -24.06 0.16 3.93
C LYS A 4 -25.07 -0.46 2.97
N ALA A 5 -24.55 -1.16 1.97
CA ALA A 5 -25.36 -1.87 0.98
C ALA A 5 -24.83 -3.30 0.80
N ILE A 6 -25.73 -4.21 0.41
CA ILE A 6 -25.39 -5.61 0.10
C ILE A 6 -25.49 -5.80 -1.42
N LYS A 7 -24.45 -6.34 -2.04
CA LYS A 7 -24.51 -6.76 -3.45
C LYS A 7 -25.28 -8.08 -3.58
N ARG A 8 -26.31 -8.11 -4.42
CA ARG A 8 -26.98 -9.34 -4.85
C ARG A 8 -27.05 -9.40 -6.38
N GLY A 9 -26.37 -10.36 -6.98
CA GLY A 9 -26.30 -10.44 -8.45
C GLY A 9 -25.68 -9.17 -9.04
N GLN A 10 -26.46 -8.44 -9.85
CA GLN A 10 -26.08 -7.17 -10.48
C GLN A 10 -26.68 -5.93 -9.77
N THR A 11 -27.31 -6.10 -8.60
CA THR A 11 -27.95 -5.02 -7.85
C THR A 11 -27.25 -4.77 -6.51
N LEU A 12 -27.39 -3.54 -6.01
CA LEU A 12 -27.01 -3.13 -4.65
C LEU A 12 -28.30 -2.87 -3.87
N GLU A 13 -28.49 -3.57 -2.75
CA GLU A 13 -29.62 -3.37 -1.84
C GLU A 13 -29.17 -2.54 -0.64
N ILE A 14 -29.82 -1.39 -0.43
CA ILE A 14 -29.58 -0.51 0.73
C ILE A 14 -30.68 -0.80 1.76
N TRP A 15 -30.31 -1.06 3.01
CA TRP A 15 -31.26 -1.41 4.07
C TRP A 15 -31.65 -0.20 4.94
N GLU A 16 -31.12 0.97 4.61
CA GLU A 16 -31.27 2.23 5.34
C GLU A 16 -32.18 3.16 4.56
N ASN A 17 -32.99 3.96 5.26
CA ASN A 17 -33.84 4.94 4.59
C ASN A 17 -32.98 6.13 4.13
N LEU A 18 -33.00 6.43 2.83
CA LEU A 18 -32.22 7.51 2.24
C LEU A 18 -33.10 8.74 2.04
N ASP A 19 -32.86 9.77 2.84
CA ASP A 19 -33.51 11.08 2.68
C ASP A 19 -32.73 11.91 1.65
N ILE A 20 -32.85 11.55 0.37
CA ILE A 20 -32.25 12.27 -0.75
C ILE A 20 -33.36 12.82 -1.65
N PRO A 21 -33.35 14.12 -2.01
CA PRO A 21 -34.36 14.71 -2.88
C PRO A 21 -34.39 14.09 -4.28
N ASP A 22 -35.59 14.03 -4.85
CA ASP A 22 -35.82 13.56 -6.22
C ASP A 22 -34.94 14.30 -7.23
N GLY A 23 -34.29 13.53 -8.12
CA GLY A 23 -33.42 14.05 -9.18
C GLY A 23 -31.96 14.29 -8.78
N GLN A 24 -31.57 14.03 -7.53
CA GLN A 24 -30.18 14.17 -7.12
C GLN A 24 -29.31 13.01 -7.62
N VAL A 25 -28.17 13.34 -8.22
CA VAL A 25 -27.17 12.36 -8.67
C VAL A 25 -26.43 11.80 -7.46
N VAL A 26 -26.36 10.48 -7.36
CA VAL A 26 -25.61 9.76 -6.32
C VAL A 26 -24.45 9.01 -6.97
N SER A 27 -23.23 9.27 -6.52
CA SER A 27 -22.03 8.56 -6.96
C SER A 27 -21.68 7.45 -5.97
N ILE A 28 -21.41 6.26 -6.48
CA ILE A 28 -21.03 5.08 -5.69
C ILE A 28 -19.56 4.77 -5.95
N GLU A 29 -18.75 4.76 -4.90
CA GLU A 29 -17.36 4.34 -4.96
C GLU A 29 -17.22 2.95 -4.31
N ILE A 30 -16.65 2.01 -5.06
CA ILE A 30 -16.35 0.66 -4.55
C ILE A 30 -14.88 0.66 -4.14
N LEU A 31 -14.64 0.68 -2.83
CA LEU A 31 -13.30 0.51 -2.26
C LEU A 31 -12.98 -0.98 -2.28
N ASP A 32 -12.18 -1.40 -3.25
CA ASP A 32 -11.67 -2.76 -3.30
C ASP A 32 -10.44 -2.86 -2.36
N PRO A 33 -10.49 -3.69 -1.29
CA PRO A 33 -9.39 -3.78 -0.34
C PRO A 33 -8.17 -4.53 -0.90
N GLY A 34 -8.27 -5.14 -2.10
CA GLY A 34 -7.20 -5.88 -2.77
C GLY A 34 -6.42 -5.06 -3.81
N THR A 35 -7.02 -3.99 -4.32
CA THR A 35 -6.33 -2.92 -5.04
C THR A 35 -6.00 -1.83 -4.05
N SER A 36 -5.07 -2.16 -3.14
CA SER A 36 -4.39 -1.18 -2.32
C SER A 36 -3.96 -0.01 -3.22
N GLN A 37 -4.58 1.15 -3.04
CA GLN A 37 -3.99 2.45 -3.39
C GLN A 37 -2.62 2.68 -2.68
N GLU A 38 -2.13 1.67 -1.98
CA GLU A 38 -0.81 1.57 -1.36
C GLU A 38 0.24 0.96 -2.30
N GLN A 39 -0.12 0.54 -3.53
CA GLN A 39 0.86 0.05 -4.53
C GLN A 39 1.91 1.08 -4.98
N GLY A 40 1.85 2.33 -4.51
CA GLY A 40 2.93 3.32 -4.69
C GLY A 40 3.67 3.71 -3.40
N LYS A 41 3.13 3.39 -2.21
CA LYS A 41 3.55 4.04 -0.96
C LYS A 41 4.79 3.43 -0.30
N PHE A 42 5.22 2.24 -0.72
CA PHE A 42 6.42 1.62 -0.15
C PHE A 42 7.68 2.45 -0.45
N GLY A 43 7.82 2.90 -1.70
CA GLY A 43 8.95 3.75 -2.11
C GLY A 43 8.97 5.07 -1.32
N ASP A 44 7.82 5.75 -1.22
CA ASP A 44 7.68 6.99 -0.47
C ASP A 44 7.97 6.81 1.02
N SER A 45 7.46 5.72 1.62
CA SER A 45 7.71 5.41 3.03
C SER A 45 9.17 5.04 3.30
N LEU A 46 9.82 4.36 2.35
CA LEU A 46 11.24 4.04 2.42
C LEU A 46 12.11 5.30 2.27
N GLU A 47 11.73 6.23 1.40
CA GLU A 47 12.40 7.52 1.25
C GLU A 47 12.27 8.37 2.53
N ASP A 48 11.07 8.48 3.11
CA ASP A 48 10.84 9.21 4.36
C ASP A 48 11.67 8.61 5.52
N PHE A 49 11.70 7.28 5.63
CA PHE A 49 12.55 6.58 6.58
C PHE A 49 14.04 6.95 6.40
N ARG A 50 14.56 6.87 5.16
CA ARG A 50 15.96 7.20 4.87
C ARG A 50 16.31 8.64 5.21
N ARG A 51 15.41 9.58 4.95
CA ARG A 51 15.58 11.01 5.30
C ARG A 51 15.53 11.23 6.81
N ARG A 52 14.54 10.66 7.50
CA ARG A 52 14.35 10.83 8.95
C ARG A 52 15.57 10.39 9.75
N TYR A 53 16.19 9.27 9.35
CA TYR A 53 17.36 8.72 10.04
C TYR A 53 18.68 9.13 9.38
N ASN A 54 18.61 10.01 8.38
CA ASN A 54 19.76 10.54 7.66
C ASN A 54 20.75 9.45 7.21
N ILE A 55 20.20 8.35 6.69
CA ILE A 55 20.97 7.13 6.43
C ILE A 55 22.10 7.36 5.43
N ALA A 56 21.96 8.34 4.53
CA ALA A 56 23.01 8.71 3.57
C ALA A 56 24.26 9.33 4.21
N GLU A 57 24.14 9.91 5.41
CA GLU A 57 25.28 10.48 6.17
C GLU A 57 25.81 9.49 7.23
N LEU A 58 25.17 8.33 7.37
CA LEU A 58 25.71 7.26 8.19
C LEU A 58 26.82 6.55 7.38
N ASP A 59 28.01 6.43 7.97
CA ASP A 59 29.13 5.68 7.41
C ASP A 59 28.89 4.17 7.54
N LEU A 60 27.83 3.69 6.87
CA LEU A 60 27.41 2.30 6.89
C LEU A 60 28.13 1.53 5.80
N ASP A 61 29.04 0.65 6.21
CA ASP A 61 29.56 -0.37 5.32
C ASP A 61 28.51 -1.49 5.18
N ILE A 62 27.74 -1.42 4.08
CA ILE A 62 26.66 -2.36 3.77
C ILE A 62 27.22 -3.79 3.61
N ASP A 63 28.48 -3.94 3.19
CA ASP A 63 29.11 -5.25 3.03
C ASP A 63 29.44 -5.85 4.40
N ASP A 64 29.98 -5.07 5.33
CA ASP A 64 30.25 -5.52 6.70
C ASP A 64 28.96 -5.89 7.45
N ILE A 65 27.96 -5.01 7.43
CA ILE A 65 26.69 -5.19 8.18
C ILE A 65 25.95 -6.47 7.76
N PHE A 66 25.94 -6.78 6.46
CA PHE A 66 25.17 -7.90 5.92
C PHE A 66 26.03 -9.12 5.58
N THR A 67 27.32 -9.13 5.95
CA THR A 67 28.25 -10.24 5.67
C THR A 67 27.71 -11.59 6.13
N ASP A 68 26.99 -11.66 7.27
CA ASP A 68 26.48 -12.93 7.81
C ASP A 68 25.08 -13.31 7.28
N VAL A 69 24.38 -12.39 6.64
CA VAL A 69 23.04 -12.61 6.07
C VAL A 69 23.12 -13.05 4.61
N ARG A 70 24.20 -12.70 3.91
CA ARG A 70 24.40 -13.07 2.50
C ARG A 70 24.68 -14.57 2.36
N ASP A 71 24.08 -15.16 1.34
CA ASP A 71 24.33 -16.55 0.98
C ASP A 71 25.79 -16.72 0.51
N LYS A 72 26.55 -17.54 1.24
CA LYS A 72 27.97 -17.82 0.98
C LYS A 72 28.16 -19.11 0.16
N SER A 73 27.08 -19.64 -0.40
CA SER A 73 27.12 -20.86 -1.20
C SER A 73 27.94 -20.64 -2.47
N LEU A 74 28.80 -21.61 -2.79
CA LEU A 74 29.66 -21.56 -3.97
C LEU A 74 28.83 -21.34 -5.25
N GLY A 75 29.28 -20.43 -6.10
CA GLY A 75 28.62 -20.08 -7.37
C GLY A 75 27.59 -18.95 -7.28
N ARG A 76 27.42 -18.32 -6.11
CA ARG A 76 26.62 -17.09 -5.92
C ARG A 76 27.47 -15.84 -5.68
N GLU A 77 28.73 -15.90 -6.10
CA GLU A 77 29.71 -14.84 -5.87
C GLU A 77 29.38 -13.64 -6.78
N VAL A 78 29.19 -12.45 -6.19
CA VAL A 78 28.96 -11.22 -6.93
C VAL A 78 30.33 -10.66 -7.33
N VAL A 79 30.65 -10.72 -8.62
CA VAL A 79 31.81 -9.98 -9.16
C VAL A 79 31.38 -8.53 -9.33
N LEU A 80 31.96 -7.65 -8.51
CA LEU A 80 31.78 -6.20 -8.58
C LEU A 80 32.60 -5.58 -9.72
#